data_AF-A0AAD9TLA1-F1
#
_entry.id   AF-A0AAD9TLA1-F1
#
_cell.length_a   1.000
_cell.length_b   1.000
_cell.length_c   1.000
_cell.angle_alpha   90.00
_cell.angle_beta   90.00
_cell.angle_gamma   90.00
#
_symmetry.space_group_name_H-M   'P 1'
#
loop_
_entity.id
_entity.type
_entity.pdbx_description
1 polymer ?
#
loop_
_entity_poly.entity_id
_entity_poly.type
_entity_poly.pdbx_seq_one_letter_code
_entity_poly.pdbx_strand_id
1 'polypeptide(L)'
;MRIRLRESLKTSEEDWYEGKLTRHNHFDALDHIDDALNRVPVKFTDKDHRRFMESCFGYFLTMHRKIKFFDGIIHRLLLRELYHNGPTDEMHFMLGNQSVRFSKVEFYLITGLRFGVVSDTTKYTAVENGIHERYFPGADEVSLGEIRGVVTSTKFGKAYDAVKLCLIYMLNWILMRVDERFKIPVWQFRLVEELDAFDAFSWGVRVPMGCPHVQAFYLLIQACA
;
A
#
# COMPACT_ATOMS: atom_id res chain seq x y z
N MET A 1 12.15 -22.69 28.42
CA MET A 1 11.17 -22.07 27.49
C MET A 1 11.86 -21.22 26.41
N ARG A 2 12.73 -20.26 26.75
CA ARG A 2 13.43 -19.39 25.77
C ARG A 2 14.26 -20.15 24.71
N ILE A 3 14.93 -21.24 25.07
CA ILE A 3 15.77 -22.02 24.13
C ILE A 3 14.91 -22.70 23.04
N ARG A 4 13.82 -23.38 23.43
CA ARG A 4 12.87 -24.00 22.48
C ARG A 4 12.22 -23.00 21.51
N LEU A 5 12.00 -21.76 21.95
CA LEU A 5 11.42 -20.72 21.10
C LEU A 5 12.40 -20.25 20.01
N ARG A 6 13.69 -20.16 20.33
CA ARG A 6 14.73 -19.81 19.35
C ARG A 6 14.86 -20.85 18.25
N GLU A 7 14.78 -22.12 18.62
CA GLU A 7 14.80 -23.27 17.69
C GLU A 7 13.53 -23.33 16.82
N SER A 8 12.46 -22.61 17.20
CA SER A 8 11.21 -22.56 16.46
C SER A 8 11.11 -21.35 15.52
N LEU A 9 12.15 -20.51 15.44
CA LEU A 9 12.16 -19.35 14.53
C LEU A 9 12.34 -19.80 13.09
N LYS A 10 11.63 -19.12 12.17
CA LYS A 10 11.78 -19.33 10.72
C LYS A 10 13.14 -18.85 10.21
N THR A 11 13.66 -17.78 10.80
CA THR A 11 15.00 -17.25 10.53
C THR A 11 15.79 -17.31 11.84
N SER A 12 16.95 -18.00 11.81
CA SER A 12 17.85 -18.08 12.97
C SER A 12 18.28 -16.69 13.42
N GLU A 13 18.50 -16.49 14.73
CA GLU A 13 19.02 -15.21 15.26
C GLU A 13 20.39 -14.86 14.64
N GLU A 14 21.17 -15.85 14.22
CA GLU A 14 22.46 -15.68 13.55
C GLU A 14 22.33 -15.12 12.13
N ASP A 15 21.18 -15.35 11.49
CA ASP A 15 20.85 -14.88 10.15
C ASP A 15 20.04 -13.57 10.17
N TRP A 16 19.84 -12.97 11.35
CA TRP A 16 19.16 -11.69 11.46
C TRP A 16 20.02 -10.59 10.85
N TYR A 17 19.52 -9.99 9.78
CA TYR A 17 20.16 -8.84 9.19
C TYR A 17 19.97 -7.61 10.09
N GLU A 18 21.06 -6.97 10.51
CA GLU A 18 21.02 -5.64 11.11
C GLU A 18 20.73 -4.60 10.02
N GLY A 19 19.48 -4.57 9.56
CA GLY A 19 19.03 -3.53 8.65
C GLY A 19 19.11 -2.17 9.36
N LYS A 20 19.98 -1.27 8.90
CA LYS A 20 19.81 0.17 9.18
C LYS A 20 18.53 0.61 8.48
N LEU A 21 17.44 0.66 9.25
CA LEU A 21 16.21 1.30 8.82
C LEU A 21 16.52 2.79 8.58
N THR A 22 16.63 3.18 7.32
CA THR A 22 16.86 4.57 6.92
C THR A 22 15.57 5.35 7.16
N ARG A 23 15.68 6.49 7.84
CA ARG A 23 14.61 7.33 8.41
C ARG A 23 13.52 7.83 7.45
N HIS A 24 13.57 7.50 6.16
CA HIS A 24 12.55 7.92 5.21
C HIS A 24 11.37 6.97 5.30
N ASN A 25 10.39 7.37 6.11
CA ASN A 25 9.14 6.65 6.22
C ASN A 25 8.44 6.78 4.86
N HIS A 26 8.25 5.68 4.13
CA HIS A 26 7.50 5.74 2.85
C HIS A 26 6.08 6.29 3.05
N PHE A 27 5.62 6.32 4.31
CA PHE A 27 4.37 6.95 4.75
C PHE A 27 4.35 8.47 4.69
N ASP A 28 5.47 9.17 4.50
CA ASP A 28 5.49 10.63 4.21
C ASP A 28 4.67 10.95 2.94
N ALA A 29 4.50 9.98 2.05
CA ALA A 29 3.61 10.11 0.90
C ALA A 29 2.13 10.32 1.27
N LEU A 30 1.70 9.92 2.47
CA LEU A 30 0.33 10.17 2.92
C LEU A 30 0.09 11.65 3.20
N ASP A 31 1.12 12.39 3.63
CA ASP A 31 1.02 13.85 3.75
C ASP A 31 0.91 14.50 2.37
N HIS A 32 1.67 14.01 1.37
CA HIS A 32 1.53 14.48 -0.02
C HIS A 32 0.11 14.26 -0.55
N ILE A 33 -0.51 13.11 -0.22
CA ILE A 33 -1.87 12.76 -0.61
C ILE A 33 -2.88 13.65 0.09
N ASP A 34 -2.75 13.86 1.40
CA ASP A 34 -3.63 14.76 2.17
C ASP A 34 -3.59 16.17 1.60
N ASP A 35 -2.40 16.70 1.33
CA ASP A 35 -2.26 18.02 0.73
C ASP A 35 -2.83 18.07 -0.70
N ALA A 36 -2.64 17.04 -1.50
CA ALA A 36 -3.19 16.97 -2.85
C ALA A 36 -4.72 17.03 -2.86
N LEU A 37 -5.36 16.28 -1.97
CA LEU A 37 -6.81 16.28 -1.80
C LEU A 37 -7.30 17.63 -1.25
N ASN A 38 -6.53 18.30 -0.40
CA ASN A 38 -6.85 19.64 0.11
C ASN A 38 -6.68 20.76 -0.94
N ARG A 39 -5.86 20.55 -1.97
CA ARG A 39 -5.62 21.53 -3.05
C ARG A 39 -6.69 21.52 -4.15
N VAL A 40 -7.63 20.57 -4.13
CA VAL A 40 -8.73 20.50 -5.11
C VAL A 40 -9.70 21.67 -4.89
N PRO A 41 -10.34 22.25 -5.93
CA PRO A 41 -11.30 23.32 -5.78
C PRO A 41 -12.37 23.00 -4.74
N VAL A 42 -12.66 23.98 -3.86
CA VAL A 42 -13.57 23.86 -2.71
C VAL A 42 -14.91 23.18 -3.03
N LYS A 43 -15.44 23.42 -4.23
CA LYS A 43 -16.70 22.79 -4.70
C LYS A 43 -16.65 21.26 -4.83
N PHE A 44 -15.47 20.66 -4.83
CA PHE A 44 -15.24 19.22 -4.99
C PHE A 44 -14.53 18.58 -3.80
N THR A 45 -13.80 19.36 -2.99
CA THR A 45 -12.97 18.87 -1.87
C THR A 45 -13.67 17.81 -1.02
N ASP A 46 -14.88 18.08 -0.52
CA ASP A 46 -15.62 17.12 0.31
C ASP A 46 -15.95 15.80 -0.41
N LYS A 47 -16.24 15.87 -1.72
CA LYS A 47 -16.55 14.69 -2.54
C LYS A 47 -15.30 13.88 -2.85
N ASP A 48 -14.18 14.54 -3.10
CA ASP A 48 -12.92 13.89 -3.45
C ASP A 48 -12.29 13.23 -2.24
N HIS A 49 -12.27 13.94 -1.10
CA HIS A 49 -11.93 13.38 0.20
C HIS A 49 -12.79 12.16 0.48
N ARG A 50 -14.13 12.29 0.38
CA ARG A 50 -15.03 11.17 0.60
C ARG A 50 -14.74 10.00 -0.34
N ARG A 51 -14.58 10.24 -1.64
CA ARG A 51 -14.35 9.16 -2.61
C ARG A 51 -13.02 8.45 -2.37
N PHE A 52 -11.98 9.18 -1.97
CA PHE A 52 -10.71 8.58 -1.56
C PHE A 52 -10.88 7.77 -0.29
N MET A 53 -11.59 8.30 0.71
CA MET A 53 -11.83 7.62 1.99
C MET A 53 -12.69 6.35 1.84
N GLU A 54 -13.60 6.33 0.88
CA GLU A 54 -14.44 5.17 0.52
C GLU A 54 -13.72 4.16 -0.41
N SER A 55 -12.54 4.51 -0.93
CA SER A 55 -11.75 3.60 -1.77
C SER A 55 -11.14 2.45 -0.95
N CYS A 56 -10.63 1.44 -1.65
CA CYS A 56 -9.89 0.34 -1.01
C CYS A 56 -8.62 0.79 -0.26
N PHE A 57 -8.17 2.05 -0.43
CA PHE A 57 -7.01 2.60 0.26
C PHE A 57 -7.34 3.67 1.31
N GLY A 58 -8.60 4.09 1.45
CA GLY A 58 -8.98 5.17 2.37
C GLY A 58 -8.65 4.90 3.85
N TYR A 59 -8.67 3.62 4.24
CA TYR A 59 -8.32 3.20 5.59
C TYR A 59 -6.88 3.55 5.99
N PHE A 60 -5.94 3.46 5.05
CA PHE A 60 -4.53 3.75 5.31
C PHE A 60 -4.29 5.22 5.66
N LEU A 61 -4.99 6.13 4.98
CA LEU A 61 -4.92 7.57 5.27
C LEU A 61 -5.50 7.87 6.66
N THR A 62 -6.62 7.20 6.99
CA THR A 62 -7.21 7.27 8.34
C THR A 62 -6.24 6.79 9.42
N MET A 63 -5.53 5.70 9.14
CA MET A 63 -4.60 5.08 10.06
C MET A 63 -3.37 5.95 10.30
N HIS A 64 -2.77 6.50 9.25
CA HIS A 64 -1.61 7.39 9.37
C HIS A 64 -1.89 8.61 10.25
N ARG A 65 -3.09 9.18 10.16
CA ARG A 65 -3.52 10.29 11.04
C ARG A 65 -3.62 9.90 12.51
N LYS A 66 -3.77 8.60 12.83
CA LYS A 66 -4.02 8.10 14.19
C LYS A 66 -2.83 7.34 14.80
N ILE A 67 -2.01 6.71 13.97
CA ILE A 67 -0.97 5.77 14.39
C ILE A 67 0.35 6.21 13.75
N LYS A 68 1.35 6.49 14.59
CA LYS A 68 2.72 6.67 14.11
C LYS A 68 3.32 5.31 13.76
N PHE A 69 3.72 5.14 12.52
CA PHE A 69 4.34 3.90 12.06
C PHE A 69 5.76 3.77 12.61
N PHE A 70 6.05 2.66 13.30
CA PHE A 70 7.37 2.33 13.83
C PHE A 70 7.94 1.10 13.11
N ASP A 71 8.62 1.36 12.01
CA ASP A 71 9.34 0.37 11.19
C ASP A 71 10.24 -0.57 12.01
N GLY A 72 10.90 -0.07 13.06
CA GLY A 72 11.80 -0.83 13.93
C GLY A 72 11.11 -1.91 14.76
N ILE A 73 9.93 -1.63 15.31
CA ILE A 73 9.14 -2.63 16.07
C ILE A 73 8.74 -3.76 15.14
N ILE A 74 8.33 -3.37 13.95
CA ILE A 74 7.77 -4.22 12.94
C ILE A 74 8.79 -5.14 12.29
N HIS A 75 9.94 -4.60 11.94
CA HIS A 75 11.06 -5.39 11.47
C HIS A 75 11.46 -6.44 12.52
N ARG A 76 11.54 -6.05 13.80
CA ARG A 76 11.86 -6.98 14.90
C ARG A 76 10.78 -8.01 15.17
N LEU A 77 9.51 -7.67 14.92
CA LEU A 77 8.41 -8.63 15.01
C LEU A 77 8.55 -9.70 13.93
N LEU A 78 8.81 -9.29 12.69
CA LEU A 78 8.99 -10.21 11.57
C LEU A 78 10.20 -11.14 11.72
N LEU A 79 11.31 -10.65 12.27
CA LEU A 79 12.45 -11.51 12.60
C LEU A 79 12.12 -12.60 13.63
N ARG A 80 10.98 -12.48 14.32
CA ARG A 80 10.46 -13.45 15.29
C ARG A 80 9.32 -14.31 14.73
N GLU A 81 9.14 -14.33 13.41
CA GLU A 81 8.24 -15.27 12.76
C GLU A 81 8.68 -16.70 13.10
N LEU A 82 7.72 -17.52 13.53
CA LEU A 82 7.92 -18.91 13.85
C LEU A 82 7.84 -19.75 12.57
N TYR A 83 8.67 -20.78 12.51
CA TYR A 83 8.52 -21.83 11.53
C TYR A 83 7.19 -22.56 11.76
N HIS A 84 6.44 -22.80 10.68
CA HIS A 84 5.23 -23.59 10.74
C HIS A 84 5.11 -24.46 9.48
N ASN A 85 4.59 -25.69 9.66
CA ASN A 85 4.38 -26.66 8.56
C ASN A 85 3.00 -26.52 7.88
N GLY A 86 2.37 -25.34 8.00
CA GLY A 86 1.01 -25.09 7.52
C GLY A 86 0.98 -24.38 6.15
N PRO A 87 -0.17 -23.77 5.80
CA PRO A 87 -0.31 -23.02 4.55
C PRO A 87 0.71 -21.88 4.45
N THR A 88 1.33 -21.69 3.28
CA THR A 88 2.41 -20.71 3.08
C THR A 88 1.97 -19.24 3.16
N ASP A 89 0.67 -19.00 3.37
CA ASP A 89 0.08 -17.68 3.50
C ASP A 89 -0.31 -17.31 4.93
N GLU A 90 0.24 -18.03 5.90
CA GLU A 90 0.16 -17.71 7.32
C GLU A 90 1.53 -17.34 7.89
N MET A 91 1.50 -16.48 8.90
CA MET A 91 2.63 -16.10 9.72
C MET A 91 2.26 -16.33 11.17
N HIS A 92 3.18 -16.94 11.92
CA HIS A 92 2.96 -17.31 13.31
C HIS A 92 3.97 -16.58 14.18
N PHE A 93 3.51 -16.00 15.29
CA PHE A 93 4.34 -15.24 16.21
C PHE A 93 4.07 -15.65 17.66
N MET A 94 5.09 -15.53 18.51
CA MET A 94 4.88 -15.52 19.96
C MET A 94 4.91 -14.08 20.47
N LEU A 95 3.76 -13.58 20.91
CA LEU A 95 3.62 -12.29 21.56
C LEU A 95 3.37 -12.52 23.06
N GLY A 96 4.39 -12.22 23.87
CA GLY A 96 4.38 -12.61 25.28
C GLY A 96 4.30 -14.12 25.43
N ASN A 97 3.20 -14.62 25.99
CA ASN A 97 2.93 -16.06 26.14
C ASN A 97 1.81 -16.55 25.20
N GLN A 98 1.37 -15.72 24.25
CA GLN A 98 0.32 -16.05 23.31
C GLN A 98 0.89 -16.32 21.92
N SER A 99 0.38 -17.35 21.27
CA SER A 99 0.62 -17.60 19.85
C SER A 99 -0.39 -16.80 19.03
N VAL A 100 0.10 -16.01 18.09
CA VAL A 100 -0.70 -15.17 17.20
C VAL A 100 -0.48 -15.62 15.77
N ARG A 101 -1.57 -15.79 15.04
CA ARG A 101 -1.60 -16.17 13.62
C ARG A 101 -2.08 -14.97 12.80
N PHE A 102 -1.37 -14.68 11.73
CA PHE A 102 -1.73 -13.67 10.75
C PHE A 102 -1.71 -14.28 9.35
N SER A 103 -2.84 -14.25 8.65
CA SER A 103 -2.98 -14.78 7.30
C SER A 103 -3.54 -13.73 6.33
N LYS A 104 -3.76 -14.14 5.08
CA LYS A 104 -4.49 -13.32 4.09
C LYS A 104 -5.87 -12.88 4.57
N VAL A 105 -6.52 -13.66 5.44
CA VAL A 105 -7.84 -13.29 5.99
C VAL A 105 -7.71 -12.04 6.84
N GLU A 106 -6.79 -12.06 7.80
CA GLU A 106 -6.51 -10.92 8.67
C GLU A 106 -6.04 -9.72 7.84
N PHE A 107 -5.16 -9.93 6.86
CA PHE A 107 -4.74 -8.90 5.93
C PHE A 107 -5.93 -8.27 5.19
N TYR A 108 -6.83 -9.07 4.62
CA TYR A 108 -7.99 -8.55 3.90
C TYR A 108 -8.91 -7.75 4.83
N LEU A 109 -9.19 -8.27 6.03
CA LEU A 109 -10.05 -7.60 7.01
C LEU A 109 -9.50 -6.22 7.42
N ILE A 110 -8.18 -6.14 7.56
CA ILE A 110 -7.49 -4.92 7.96
C ILE A 110 -7.44 -3.89 6.83
N THR A 111 -7.13 -4.35 5.62
CA THR A 111 -6.72 -3.47 4.52
C THR A 111 -7.84 -3.20 3.52
N GLY A 112 -8.86 -4.06 3.49
CA GLY A 112 -9.85 -4.11 2.43
C GLY A 112 -9.30 -4.62 1.10
N LEU A 113 -8.01 -4.97 1.00
CA LEU A 113 -7.37 -5.36 -0.26
C LEU A 113 -7.71 -6.81 -0.60
N ARG A 114 -8.50 -6.97 -1.66
CA ARG A 114 -9.00 -8.28 -2.09
C ARG A 114 -7.86 -9.17 -2.58
N PHE A 115 -7.90 -10.42 -2.15
CA PHE A 115 -7.20 -11.53 -2.78
C PHE A 115 -8.15 -12.24 -3.74
N GLY A 116 -7.65 -12.76 -4.86
CA GLY A 116 -8.50 -13.39 -5.88
C GLY A 116 -7.72 -13.82 -7.10
N VAL A 117 -8.44 -14.11 -8.19
CA VAL A 117 -7.79 -14.38 -9.48
C VAL A 117 -7.14 -13.09 -9.98
N VAL A 118 -5.90 -13.20 -10.47
CA VAL A 118 -5.22 -12.08 -11.13
C VAL A 118 -6.13 -11.57 -12.24
N SER A 119 -6.67 -10.37 -12.04
CA SER A 119 -7.58 -9.78 -13.02
C SER A 119 -6.80 -9.53 -14.31
N ASP A 120 -7.39 -9.94 -15.42
CA ASP A 120 -6.87 -9.64 -16.76
C ASP A 120 -6.78 -8.11 -16.92
N THR A 121 -5.56 -7.61 -17.03
CA THR A 121 -5.29 -6.18 -17.18
C THR A 121 -5.44 -5.70 -18.61
N THR A 122 -5.54 -6.61 -19.59
CA THR A 122 -5.69 -6.27 -21.01
C THR A 122 -7.07 -5.74 -21.34
N LYS A 123 -8.08 -6.05 -20.52
CA LYS A 123 -9.46 -5.54 -20.67
C LYS A 123 -9.60 -4.04 -20.44
N TYR A 124 -8.62 -3.38 -19.81
CA TYR A 124 -8.66 -1.94 -19.59
C TYR A 124 -8.13 -1.21 -20.81
N THR A 125 -9.05 -0.58 -21.54
CA THR A 125 -8.79 0.16 -22.77
C THR A 125 -8.44 1.61 -22.49
N ALA A 126 -7.86 2.28 -23.49
CA ALA A 126 -7.65 3.72 -23.40
C ALA A 126 -8.99 4.43 -23.22
N VAL A 127 -9.02 5.44 -22.36
CA VAL A 127 -10.14 6.35 -22.19
C VAL A 127 -9.77 7.66 -22.88
N GLU A 128 -10.62 8.14 -23.77
CA GLU A 128 -10.41 9.41 -24.48
C GLU A 128 -10.26 10.55 -23.48
N ASN A 129 -9.23 11.40 -23.68
CA ASN A 129 -8.90 12.47 -22.75
C ASN A 129 -8.75 11.95 -21.32
N GLY A 130 -8.19 10.75 -21.14
CA GLY A 130 -7.97 10.07 -19.86
C GLY A 130 -6.87 10.72 -19.01
N ILE A 131 -6.71 10.29 -17.76
CA ILE A 131 -5.87 10.94 -16.76
C ILE A 131 -4.40 10.90 -17.16
N HIS A 132 -3.98 9.84 -17.85
CA HIS A 132 -2.67 9.76 -18.46
C HIS A 132 -2.47 10.90 -19.48
N GLU A 133 -3.38 11.08 -20.43
CA GLU A 133 -3.32 12.12 -21.45
C GLU A 133 -3.41 13.54 -20.86
N ARG A 134 -4.26 13.73 -19.85
CA ARG A 134 -4.47 15.03 -19.19
C ARG A 134 -3.25 15.54 -18.42
N TYR A 135 -2.53 14.63 -17.76
CA TYR A 135 -1.44 15.00 -16.85
C TYR A 135 -0.04 14.66 -17.39
N PHE A 136 0.04 13.77 -18.39
CA PHE A 136 1.28 13.33 -19.02
C PHE A 136 1.12 13.29 -20.55
N PRO A 137 0.75 14.41 -21.20
CA PRO A 137 0.49 14.44 -22.63
C PRO A 137 1.76 14.07 -23.43
N GLY A 138 1.62 13.13 -24.35
CA GLY A 138 2.72 12.69 -25.23
C GLY A 138 3.80 11.84 -24.54
N ALA A 139 3.62 11.47 -23.27
CA ALA A 139 4.55 10.56 -22.60
C ALA A 139 4.27 9.10 -23.00
N ASP A 140 5.29 8.36 -23.42
CA ASP A 140 5.16 6.91 -23.64
C ASP A 140 5.21 6.13 -22.31
N GLU A 141 6.00 6.63 -21.35
CA GLU A 141 6.16 6.05 -20.02
C GLU A 141 6.15 7.15 -18.96
N VAL A 142 5.43 6.90 -17.87
CA VAL A 142 5.36 7.82 -16.72
C VAL A 142 5.99 7.15 -15.52
N SER A 143 6.97 7.82 -14.92
CA SER A 143 7.61 7.37 -13.68
C SER A 143 6.80 7.73 -12.43
N LEU A 144 7.02 7.00 -11.34
CA LEU A 144 6.40 7.32 -10.06
C LEU A 144 6.80 8.71 -9.54
N GLY A 145 8.03 9.16 -9.82
CA GLY A 145 8.50 10.51 -9.51
C GLY A 145 7.73 11.60 -10.26
N GLU A 146 7.36 11.35 -11.52
CA GLU A 146 6.50 12.27 -12.29
C GLU A 146 5.10 12.34 -11.69
N ILE A 147 4.51 11.20 -11.29
CA ILE A 147 3.24 11.20 -10.56
C ILE A 147 3.35 11.96 -9.25
N ARG A 148 4.41 11.73 -8.46
CA ARG A 148 4.68 12.47 -7.23
C ARG A 148 4.69 13.96 -7.50
N GLY A 149 5.41 14.40 -8.53
CA GLY A 149 5.49 15.81 -8.93
C GLY A 149 4.11 16.42 -9.23
N VAL A 150 3.23 15.70 -9.92
CA VAL A 150 1.85 16.13 -10.17
C VAL A 150 1.05 16.17 -8.86
N VAL A 151 1.11 15.11 -8.04
CA VAL A 151 0.42 15.04 -6.74
C VAL A 151 0.84 16.17 -5.82
N THR A 152 2.12 16.55 -5.78
CA THR A 152 2.62 17.59 -4.86
C THR A 152 2.44 19.01 -5.37
N SER A 153 2.41 19.23 -6.68
CA SER A 153 2.57 20.57 -7.27
C SER A 153 1.37 21.05 -8.08
N THR A 154 0.42 20.17 -8.41
CA THR A 154 -0.70 20.50 -9.30
C THR A 154 -1.96 20.92 -8.54
N LYS A 155 -2.69 21.88 -9.11
CA LYS A 155 -4.08 22.20 -8.76
C LYS A 155 -5.01 21.45 -9.70
N PHE A 156 -5.77 20.51 -9.18
CA PHE A 156 -6.64 19.65 -10.00
C PHE A 156 -7.89 20.41 -10.45
N GLY A 157 -8.17 20.43 -11.76
CA GLY A 157 -9.33 21.16 -12.32
C GLY A 157 -10.62 20.34 -12.38
N LYS A 158 -10.51 19.01 -12.41
CA LYS A 158 -11.64 18.07 -12.38
C LYS A 158 -11.71 17.43 -11.00
N ALA A 159 -12.94 17.13 -10.54
CA ALA A 159 -13.22 16.60 -9.21
C ALA A 159 -12.29 15.41 -8.86
N TYR A 160 -12.46 14.30 -9.57
CA TYR A 160 -11.82 13.05 -9.16
C TYR A 160 -10.39 12.83 -9.66
N ASP A 161 -9.77 13.81 -10.34
CA ASP A 161 -8.43 13.60 -10.89
C ASP A 161 -7.36 13.49 -9.80
N ALA A 162 -7.53 14.27 -8.71
CA ALA A 162 -6.67 14.16 -7.53
C ALA A 162 -6.77 12.77 -6.91
N VAL A 163 -7.99 12.26 -6.73
CA VAL A 163 -8.26 10.92 -6.16
C VAL A 163 -7.54 9.85 -6.99
N LYS A 164 -7.74 9.86 -8.30
CA LYS A 164 -7.16 8.89 -9.22
C LYS A 164 -5.63 8.85 -9.16
N LEU A 165 -4.97 10.00 -9.21
CA LEU A 165 -3.50 10.05 -9.13
C LEU A 165 -2.97 9.72 -7.73
N CYS A 166 -3.69 10.11 -6.67
CA CYS A 166 -3.34 9.72 -5.30
C CYS A 166 -3.45 8.20 -5.11
N LEU A 167 -4.46 7.53 -5.69
CA LEU A 167 -4.59 6.08 -5.63
C LEU A 167 -3.42 5.37 -6.33
N ILE A 168 -3.03 5.83 -7.53
CA ILE A 168 -1.86 5.27 -8.25
C ILE A 168 -0.57 5.53 -7.45
N TYR A 169 -0.38 6.76 -6.96
CA TYR A 169 0.80 7.13 -6.19
C TYR A 169 0.93 6.27 -4.93
N MET A 170 -0.16 6.17 -4.17
CA MET A 170 -0.25 5.37 -2.96
C MET A 170 0.02 3.89 -3.23
N LEU A 171 -0.63 3.30 -4.23
CA LEU A 171 -0.44 1.91 -4.62
C LEU A 171 1.03 1.61 -4.83
N ASN A 172 1.70 2.40 -5.67
CA ASN A 172 3.06 2.07 -6.08
C ASN A 172 4.10 2.43 -5.00
N TRP A 173 3.97 3.61 -4.39
CA TRP A 173 4.93 4.08 -3.39
C TRP A 173 4.81 3.33 -2.06
N ILE A 174 3.59 3.16 -1.54
CA ILE A 174 3.38 2.59 -0.20
C ILE A 174 3.20 1.07 -0.28
N LEU A 175 2.34 0.58 -1.18
CA LEU A 175 1.96 -0.84 -1.19
C LEU A 175 2.95 -1.71 -1.99
N MET A 176 3.39 -1.24 -3.16
CA MET A 176 4.34 -1.98 -4.01
C MET A 176 5.80 -1.67 -3.65
N ARG A 177 6.05 -0.58 -2.91
CA ARG A 177 7.37 -0.11 -2.47
C ARG A 177 8.38 -0.01 -3.62
N VAL A 178 7.95 0.55 -4.73
CA VAL A 178 8.82 0.84 -5.87
C VAL A 178 9.45 2.23 -5.70
N ASP A 179 10.60 2.45 -6.34
CA ASP A 179 11.28 3.74 -6.29
C ASP A 179 10.72 4.75 -7.32
N GLU A 180 11.15 6.01 -7.25
CA GLU A 180 10.65 7.09 -8.11
C GLU A 180 10.93 6.87 -9.60
N ARG A 181 11.93 6.07 -9.97
CA ARG A 181 12.30 5.79 -11.36
C ARG A 181 11.41 4.70 -11.96
N PHE A 182 10.67 3.97 -11.13
CA PHE A 182 9.79 2.91 -11.57
C PHE A 182 8.72 3.46 -12.53
N LYS A 183 8.59 2.80 -13.68
CA LYS A 183 7.63 3.16 -14.73
C LYS A 183 6.28 2.54 -14.42
N ILE A 184 5.26 3.38 -14.25
CA ILE A 184 3.91 2.92 -13.93
C ILE A 184 3.32 2.23 -15.15
N PRO A 185 2.84 0.98 -15.01
CA PRO A 185 2.17 0.29 -16.10
C PRO A 185 0.95 1.07 -16.58
N VAL A 186 0.84 1.29 -17.90
CA VAL A 186 -0.24 2.09 -18.51
C VAL A 186 -1.65 1.62 -18.12
N TRP A 187 -1.82 0.31 -17.89
CA TRP A 187 -3.10 -0.26 -17.48
C TRP A 187 -3.59 0.25 -16.12
N GLN A 188 -2.70 0.73 -15.23
CA GLN A 188 -3.13 1.33 -13.95
C GLN A 188 -3.84 2.67 -14.18
N PHE A 189 -3.34 3.49 -15.12
CA PHE A 189 -4.01 4.73 -15.51
C PHE A 189 -5.36 4.47 -16.16
N ARG A 190 -5.49 3.37 -16.91
CA ARG A 190 -6.76 2.96 -17.53
C ARG A 190 -7.74 2.40 -16.50
N LEU A 191 -7.26 1.60 -15.56
CA LEU A 191 -8.06 1.03 -14.48
C LEU A 191 -8.61 2.11 -13.56
N VAL A 192 -7.80 3.10 -13.17
CA VAL A 192 -8.23 4.13 -12.21
C VAL A 192 -9.31 5.06 -12.77
N GLU A 193 -9.53 5.07 -14.09
CA GLU A 193 -10.66 5.79 -14.66
C GLU A 193 -12.01 5.24 -14.15
N GLU A 194 -12.07 3.93 -13.94
CA GLU A 194 -13.20 3.20 -13.36
C GLU A 194 -12.92 2.87 -11.89
N LEU A 195 -13.15 3.85 -10.99
CA LEU A 195 -12.77 3.74 -9.58
C LEU A 195 -13.38 2.52 -8.87
N ASP A 196 -14.60 2.10 -9.23
CA ASP A 196 -15.22 0.92 -8.64
C ASP A 196 -14.54 -0.38 -9.10
N ALA A 197 -14.07 -0.41 -10.36
CA ALA A 197 -13.25 -1.51 -10.86
C ALA A 197 -11.87 -1.51 -10.20
N PHE A 198 -11.31 -0.33 -9.92
CA PHE A 198 -10.06 -0.17 -9.17
C PHE A 198 -10.21 -0.72 -7.74
N ASP A 199 -11.29 -0.37 -7.04
CA ASP A 199 -11.56 -0.83 -5.67
C ASP A 199 -11.87 -2.34 -5.60
N ALA A 200 -12.48 -2.88 -6.65
CA ALA A 200 -12.76 -4.31 -6.76
C ALA A 200 -11.55 -5.14 -7.21
N PHE A 201 -10.47 -4.50 -7.68
CA PHE A 201 -9.29 -5.18 -8.19
C PHE A 201 -8.58 -5.98 -7.09
N SER A 202 -8.03 -7.14 -7.45
CA SER A 202 -7.35 -8.04 -6.50
C SER A 202 -5.93 -7.56 -6.16
N TRP A 203 -5.82 -6.35 -5.59
CA TRP A 203 -4.54 -5.74 -5.22
C TRP A 203 -3.73 -6.59 -4.24
N GLY A 204 -4.39 -7.33 -3.34
CA GLY A 204 -3.71 -8.20 -2.36
C GLY A 204 -2.85 -9.29 -3.00
N VAL A 205 -3.15 -9.69 -4.25
CA VAL A 205 -2.33 -10.67 -5.00
C VAL A 205 -1.07 -10.06 -5.56
N ARG A 206 -1.12 -8.77 -5.91
CA ARG A 206 -0.01 -8.06 -6.57
C ARG A 206 0.92 -7.37 -5.59
N VAL A 207 0.40 -6.97 -4.44
CA VAL A 207 1.20 -6.46 -3.34
C VAL A 207 2.10 -7.60 -2.87
N PRO A 208 3.43 -7.48 -3.02
CA PRO A 208 4.34 -8.57 -2.70
C PRO A 208 4.27 -8.83 -1.19
N MET A 209 3.58 -9.92 -0.84
CA MET A 209 3.55 -10.48 0.51
C MET A 209 4.93 -10.99 0.95
N GLY A 210 5.99 -10.89 0.14
CA GLY A 210 7.37 -11.14 0.54
C GLY A 210 8.15 -9.88 0.91
N CYS A 211 7.54 -8.68 0.89
CA CYS A 211 8.19 -7.46 1.34
C CYS A 211 8.07 -7.33 2.87
N PRO A 212 9.18 -7.46 3.63
CA PRO A 212 9.17 -7.47 5.10
C PRO A 212 8.83 -6.12 5.75
N HIS A 213 8.32 -5.14 5.00
CA HIS A 213 7.83 -3.88 5.58
C HIS A 213 6.34 -3.70 5.30
N VAL A 214 5.86 -4.30 4.20
CA VAL A 214 4.44 -4.35 3.84
C VAL A 214 3.74 -5.40 4.70
N GLN A 215 4.24 -6.64 4.78
CA GLN A 215 3.73 -7.69 5.70
C GLN A 215 3.66 -7.20 7.15
N ALA A 216 4.70 -6.47 7.47
CA ALA A 216 5.07 -5.85 8.70
C ALA A 216 4.05 -4.76 9.12
N PHE A 217 3.71 -3.85 8.20
CA PHE A 217 2.66 -2.85 8.39
C PHE A 217 1.30 -3.47 8.74
N TYR A 218 0.96 -4.60 8.14
CA TYR A 218 -0.34 -5.23 8.35
C TYR A 218 -0.46 -6.05 9.63
N LEU A 219 0.65 -6.60 10.11
CA LEU A 219 0.73 -7.29 11.40
C LEU A 219 0.49 -6.36 12.59
N LEU A 220 0.92 -5.09 12.53
CA LEU A 220 0.71 -4.13 13.62
C LEU A 220 -0.76 -3.75 13.80
N ILE A 221 -1.54 -3.73 12.72
CA ILE A 221 -2.93 -3.29 12.79
C ILE A 221 -3.78 -4.28 13.59
N GLN A 222 -3.38 -5.55 13.66
CA GLN A 222 -3.99 -6.52 14.59
C GLN A 222 -3.52 -6.40 16.03
N ALA A 223 -2.29 -5.94 16.26
CA ALA A 223 -1.77 -5.76 17.62
C ALA A 223 -2.28 -4.46 18.27
N CYS A 224 -2.80 -3.51 17.48
CA CYS A 224 -3.32 -2.23 17.95
C CYS A 224 -4.86 -2.10 17.88
N ALA A 225 -5.58 -3.14 17.45
CA ALA A 225 -7.04 -3.24 17.50
C ALA A 225 -7.46 -4.22 18.61
#